data_AF-C3MWC7-F1
#
_entry.id   AF-C3MWC7-F1
#
_cell.length_a   1.000
_cell.length_b   1.000
_cell.length_c   1.000
_cell.angle_alpha   90.00
_cell.angle_beta   90.00
_cell.angle_gamma   90.00
#
_symmetry.space_group_name_H-M   'P 1'
#
loop_
_entity.id
_entity.type
_entity.pdbx_description
1 polymer ?
#
loop_
_entity_poly.entity_id
_entity_poly.type
_entity_poly.pdbx_seq_one_letter_code
_entity_poly.pdbx_strand_id
1 'polypeptide(L)'
;MNYCIYATVFNNVSTLEESVKSVWRSDSIIVITDNYSTDGTWERLQGLKKDYNLILYRLKSTRGKGRDYSLKHCPENSITTYFDLDMRYNESFHKILEWAPRDKRTLVNLVNGFVVKRETILEKGSWRNLNRAEDWEIVSRVGFDYFIPALTHAELRNELARERRYAKGLKYYARRFKNKLDVIRGLGYDWSDMNIVYSKHSTSYKIFISAPSYILAKLMGIYRNYREYNNGVGTILSALDKMIDLKEIGVNDKYFLFGGYWGFFSAYNLDKIIDEKLPSKVGRVRKFICNDNGLRYVKTLEEFDIIKLASSLKDKLECNEFNP
;
A
#
# COMPACT_ATOMS: atom_id res chain seq x y z
N MET A 1 -25.96 5.25 -3.56
CA MET A 1 -24.93 4.24 -3.24
C MET A 1 -24.16 4.72 -2.02
N ASN A 2 -23.62 3.84 -1.18
CA ASN A 2 -22.91 4.27 0.02
C ASN A 2 -21.45 3.82 -0.06
N TYR A 3 -20.62 4.61 -0.75
CA TYR A 3 -19.17 4.43 -0.73
C TYR A 3 -18.59 5.11 0.50
N CYS A 4 -17.68 4.44 1.20
CA CYS A 4 -16.88 5.07 2.25
C CYS A 4 -15.40 4.99 1.90
N ILE A 5 -14.81 6.14 1.58
CA ILE A 5 -13.39 6.28 1.34
C ILE A 5 -12.76 6.68 2.67
N TYR A 6 -11.72 5.99 3.14
CA TYR A 6 -11.20 6.26 4.48
C TYR A 6 -9.68 6.38 4.55
N ALA A 7 -9.19 7.20 5.47
CA ALA A 7 -7.76 7.44 5.63
C ALA A 7 -7.37 7.74 7.07
N THR A 8 -6.07 7.72 7.31
CA THR A 8 -5.46 8.34 8.49
C THR A 8 -4.34 9.26 8.05
N VAL A 9 -4.07 10.31 8.81
CA VAL A 9 -3.09 11.33 8.43
C VAL A 9 -2.21 11.74 9.60
N PHE A 10 -0.98 12.12 9.28
CA PHE A 10 -0.07 12.76 10.20
C PHE A 10 0.87 13.69 9.44
N ASN A 11 0.83 14.99 9.74
CA ASN A 11 1.69 16.03 9.19
C ASN A 11 1.80 16.05 7.65
N ASN A 12 0.65 16.22 6.97
CA ASN A 12 0.54 16.22 5.51
C ASN A 12 -0.16 17.47 4.94
N VAL A 13 -0.09 18.63 5.62
CA VAL A 13 -0.86 19.83 5.23
C VAL A 13 -0.71 20.22 3.75
N SER A 14 0.50 20.09 3.19
CA SER A 14 0.84 20.54 1.84
C SER A 14 0.30 19.65 0.71
N THR A 15 -0.20 18.46 1.01
CA THR A 15 -0.71 17.50 0.00
C THR A 15 -2.18 17.16 0.22
N LEU A 16 -2.73 17.58 1.35
CA LEU A 16 -4.03 17.18 1.86
C LEU A 16 -5.17 17.51 0.88
N GLU A 17 -5.25 18.75 0.43
CA GLU A 17 -6.34 19.23 -0.42
C GLU A 17 -6.39 18.48 -1.75
N GLU A 18 -5.25 18.39 -2.46
CA GLU A 18 -5.19 17.68 -3.74
C GLU A 18 -5.53 16.20 -3.58
N SER A 19 -5.09 15.57 -2.49
CA SER A 19 -5.42 14.17 -2.19
C SER A 19 -6.94 14.00 -1.98
N VAL A 20 -7.55 14.82 -1.13
CA VAL A 20 -9.02 14.78 -0.86
C VAL A 20 -9.82 15.05 -2.14
N LYS A 21 -9.45 16.10 -2.88
CA LYS A 21 -10.11 16.48 -4.13
C LYS A 21 -10.06 15.35 -5.16
N SER A 22 -8.92 14.68 -5.28
CA SER A 22 -8.71 13.64 -6.30
C SER A 22 -9.52 12.35 -6.08
N VAL A 23 -9.91 12.05 -4.84
CA VAL A 23 -10.78 10.90 -4.49
C VAL A 23 -12.24 11.28 -4.31
N TRP A 24 -12.57 12.57 -4.30
CA TRP A 24 -13.90 13.02 -3.96
C TRP A 24 -14.94 12.60 -5.00
N ARG A 25 -16.10 12.19 -4.48
CA ARG A 25 -17.31 11.90 -5.24
C ARG A 25 -18.52 12.35 -4.42
N SER A 26 -19.54 12.89 -5.08
CA SER A 26 -20.77 13.34 -4.44
C SER A 26 -21.57 12.22 -3.75
N ASP A 27 -21.42 10.98 -4.21
CA ASP A 27 -22.07 9.77 -3.68
C ASP A 27 -21.22 9.01 -2.64
N SER A 28 -20.14 9.62 -2.16
CA SER A 28 -19.24 9.03 -1.18
C SER A 28 -19.15 9.86 0.10
N ILE A 29 -18.88 9.17 1.22
CA ILE A 29 -18.43 9.78 2.46
C ILE A 29 -16.94 9.52 2.60
N ILE A 30 -16.18 10.53 3.03
CA ILE A 30 -14.75 10.39 3.28
C ILE A 30 -14.50 10.48 4.79
N VAL A 31 -13.99 9.41 5.40
CA VAL A 31 -13.69 9.37 6.84
C VAL A 31 -12.18 9.47 7.08
N ILE A 32 -11.74 10.51 7.78
CA ILE A 32 -10.31 10.76 8.02
C ILE A 32 -10.05 10.86 9.53
N THR A 33 -9.06 10.08 10.00
CA THR A 33 -8.55 10.18 11.37
C THR A 33 -7.18 10.83 11.38
N ASP A 34 -7.10 12.04 11.93
CA ASP A 34 -5.85 12.76 12.16
C ASP A 34 -5.13 12.27 13.43
N ASN A 35 -3.83 12.02 13.29
CA ASN A 35 -2.96 11.55 14.37
C ASN A 35 -2.39 12.71 15.21
N TYR A 36 -3.21 13.71 15.51
CA TYR A 36 -2.80 14.94 16.17
C TYR A 36 -1.64 15.62 15.44
N SER A 37 -1.85 15.92 14.17
CA SER A 37 -0.88 16.66 13.37
C SER A 37 -0.58 18.04 13.98
N THR A 38 0.65 18.51 13.81
CA THR A 38 1.13 19.78 14.36
C THR A 38 1.55 20.78 13.29
N ASP A 39 1.27 20.49 12.02
CA ASP A 39 1.68 21.29 10.85
C ASP A 39 0.52 22.06 10.21
N GLY A 40 -0.64 22.15 10.86
CA GLY A 40 -1.85 22.75 10.30
C GLY A 40 -2.76 21.78 9.54
N THR A 41 -2.42 20.49 9.46
CA THR A 41 -3.24 19.47 8.77
C THR A 41 -4.68 19.43 9.31
N TRP A 42 -4.86 19.50 10.64
CA TRP A 42 -6.19 19.42 11.26
C TRP A 42 -7.07 20.60 10.88
N GLU A 43 -6.52 21.82 10.94
CA GLU A 43 -7.21 23.06 10.59
C GLU A 43 -7.58 23.06 9.11
N ARG A 44 -6.68 22.58 8.25
CA ARG A 44 -6.97 22.46 6.81
C ARG A 44 -8.07 21.45 6.53
N LEU A 45 -8.06 20.29 7.19
CA LEU A 45 -9.13 19.28 7.10
C LEU A 45 -10.50 19.87 7.47
N GLN A 46 -10.57 20.62 8.58
CA GLN A 46 -11.79 21.28 9.03
C GLN A 46 -12.30 22.30 8.00
N GLY A 47 -11.39 22.98 7.30
CA GLY A 47 -11.74 23.84 6.17
C GLY A 47 -12.37 23.07 5.00
N LEU A 48 -11.72 21.98 4.57
CA LEU A 48 -12.16 21.15 3.43
C LEU A 48 -13.52 20.46 3.69
N LYS A 49 -13.89 20.23 4.95
CA LYS A 49 -15.20 19.67 5.32
C LYS A 49 -16.40 20.50 4.82
N LYS A 50 -16.18 21.79 4.51
CA LYS A 50 -17.22 22.67 3.95
C LYS A 50 -17.55 22.33 2.48
N ASP A 51 -16.56 21.83 1.75
CA ASP A 51 -16.63 21.63 0.30
C ASP A 51 -16.80 20.14 -0.07
N TYR A 52 -16.41 19.25 0.84
CA TYR A 52 -16.40 17.80 0.62
C TYR A 52 -17.12 17.06 1.76
N ASN A 53 -17.69 15.89 1.47
CA ASN A 53 -18.43 15.04 2.42
C ASN A 53 -17.50 14.36 3.45
N LEU A 54 -16.79 15.16 4.27
CA LEU A 54 -15.80 14.68 5.22
C LEU A 54 -16.38 14.43 6.61
N ILE A 55 -16.03 13.29 7.19
CA ILE A 55 -16.18 12.99 8.61
C ILE A 55 -14.77 12.91 9.21
N LEU A 56 -14.52 13.75 10.22
CA LEU A 56 -13.18 13.98 10.75
C LEU A 56 -13.09 13.57 12.21
N TYR A 57 -12.04 12.84 12.54
CA TYR A 57 -11.73 12.41 13.90
C TYR A 57 -10.27 12.70 14.24
N ARG A 58 -9.96 12.72 15.54
CA ARG A 58 -8.58 12.72 16.05
C ARG A 58 -8.32 11.51 16.93
N LEU A 59 -7.21 10.84 16.69
CA LEU A 59 -6.74 9.73 17.52
C LEU A 59 -5.23 9.59 17.44
N LYS A 60 -4.55 9.71 18.58
CA LYS A 60 -3.11 9.44 18.65
C LYS A 60 -2.87 7.94 18.47
N SER A 61 -2.31 7.55 17.32
CA SER A 61 -2.34 6.16 16.86
C SER A 61 -1.16 5.78 15.95
N THR A 62 -1.02 4.48 15.70
CA THR A 62 -0.24 3.98 14.54
C THR A 62 -1.07 4.13 13.27
N ARG A 63 -0.44 3.98 12.10
CA ARG A 63 -1.15 4.01 10.82
C ARG A 63 -2.30 2.99 10.74
N GLY A 64 -2.05 1.73 11.06
CA GLY A 64 -3.08 0.69 11.04
C GLY A 64 -4.20 0.97 12.04
N LYS A 65 -3.88 1.50 13.24
CA LYS A 65 -4.90 1.86 14.23
C LYS A 65 -5.72 3.09 13.83
N GLY A 66 -5.12 4.06 13.13
CA GLY A 66 -5.86 5.18 12.54
C GLY A 66 -6.81 4.72 11.45
N ARG A 67 -6.37 3.82 10.55
CA ARG A 67 -7.23 3.20 9.53
C ARG A 67 -8.36 2.35 10.13
N ASP A 68 -8.09 1.59 11.20
CA ASP A 68 -9.12 0.87 11.99
C ASP A 68 -10.20 1.83 12.47
N TYR A 69 -9.78 2.96 13.06
CA TYR A 69 -10.71 3.94 13.61
C TYR A 69 -11.56 4.58 12.52
N SER A 70 -10.97 5.01 11.40
CA SER A 70 -11.73 5.57 10.28
C SER A 70 -12.72 4.56 9.69
N LEU A 71 -12.30 3.32 9.45
CA LEU A 71 -13.16 2.27 8.90
C LEU A 71 -14.39 2.00 9.78
N LYS A 72 -14.21 1.96 11.10
CA LYS A 72 -15.32 1.71 12.04
C LYS A 72 -16.39 2.80 11.99
N HIS A 73 -16.01 4.02 11.64
CA HIS A 73 -16.92 5.16 11.47
C HIS A 73 -17.45 5.31 10.05
N CYS A 74 -17.04 4.45 9.11
CA CYS A 74 -17.77 4.33 7.86
C CYS A 74 -19.20 3.85 8.13
N PRO A 75 -20.19 4.31 7.34
CA PRO A 75 -21.55 3.80 7.42
C PRO A 75 -21.62 2.28 7.26
N GLU A 76 -22.61 1.66 7.90
CA GLU A 76 -22.89 0.24 7.75
C GLU A 76 -23.19 -0.12 6.30
N ASN A 77 -22.78 -1.32 5.89
CA ASN A 77 -22.97 -1.87 4.55
C ASN A 77 -22.33 -1.06 3.41
N SER A 78 -21.41 -0.15 3.72
CA SER A 78 -20.67 0.62 2.71
C SER A 78 -19.65 -0.25 1.97
N ILE A 79 -19.45 0.06 0.69
CA ILE A 79 -18.27 -0.39 -0.06
C ILE A 79 -17.14 0.56 0.30
N THR A 80 -16.03 0.00 0.77
CA THR A 80 -14.93 0.78 1.35
C THR A 80 -13.66 0.66 0.53
N THR A 81 -12.86 1.72 0.53
CA THR A 81 -11.45 1.67 0.14
C THR A 81 -10.67 2.66 0.99
N TYR A 82 -9.42 2.33 1.29
CA TYR A 82 -8.52 3.30 1.90
C TYR A 82 -7.74 4.09 0.86
N PHE A 83 -7.21 5.23 1.28
CA PHE A 83 -6.32 6.05 0.49
C PHE A 83 -5.29 6.76 1.39
N ASP A 84 -4.20 7.23 0.78
CA ASP A 84 -3.15 8.00 1.45
C ASP A 84 -3.27 9.50 1.09
N LEU A 85 -2.96 10.36 2.05
CA LEU A 85 -3.15 11.83 1.94
C LEU A 85 -1.89 12.57 1.47
N ASP A 86 -1.01 11.87 0.78
CA ASP A 86 0.14 12.40 0.06
C ASP A 86 0.21 11.92 -1.40
N MET A 87 -0.95 11.56 -1.96
CA MET A 87 -1.11 11.04 -3.30
C MET A 87 -2.26 11.75 -4.04
N ARG A 88 -2.09 11.98 -5.34
CA ARG A 88 -3.16 12.42 -6.24
C ARG A 88 -3.71 11.23 -7.00
N TYR A 89 -4.97 10.88 -6.77
CA TYR A 89 -5.64 9.78 -7.43
C TYR A 89 -6.11 10.16 -8.83
N ASN A 90 -6.07 9.20 -9.76
CA ASN A 90 -6.40 9.40 -11.17
C ASN A 90 -7.75 8.72 -11.53
N GLU A 91 -8.15 8.80 -12.80
CA GLU A 91 -9.42 8.22 -13.28
C GLU A 91 -9.56 6.72 -13.03
N SER A 92 -8.45 5.96 -13.00
CA SER A 92 -8.46 4.51 -12.73
C SER A 92 -8.97 4.20 -11.34
N PHE A 93 -8.69 5.06 -10.35
CA PHE A 93 -9.22 4.89 -8.99
C PHE A 93 -10.75 4.85 -9.00
N HIS A 94 -11.38 5.82 -9.67
CA HIS A 94 -12.84 5.94 -9.74
C HIS A 94 -13.47 4.81 -10.55
N LYS A 95 -12.89 4.49 -11.72
CA LYS A 95 -13.37 3.39 -12.57
C LYS A 95 -13.34 2.04 -11.84
N ILE A 96 -12.27 1.77 -11.09
CA ILE A 96 -12.15 0.53 -10.33
C ILE A 96 -13.18 0.48 -9.20
N LEU A 97 -13.40 1.60 -8.50
CA LEU A 97 -14.39 1.68 -7.44
C LEU A 97 -15.83 1.48 -7.96
N GLU A 98 -16.11 1.95 -9.18
CA GLU A 98 -17.40 1.74 -9.86
C GLU A 98 -17.57 0.30 -10.36
N TRP A 99 -16.50 -0.28 -10.90
CA TRP A 99 -16.51 -1.65 -11.43
C TRP A 99 -16.58 -2.73 -10.33
N ALA A 100 -15.90 -2.52 -9.20
CA ALA A 100 -15.67 -3.55 -8.19
C ALA A 100 -16.97 -4.26 -7.77
N PRO A 101 -17.07 -5.60 -7.95
CA PRO A 101 -18.28 -6.33 -7.58
C PRO A 101 -18.52 -6.29 -6.08
N ARG A 102 -19.75 -6.00 -5.67
CA ARG A 102 -20.09 -5.67 -4.27
C ARG A 102 -19.96 -6.82 -3.28
N ASP A 103 -20.14 -8.04 -3.76
CA ASP A 103 -20.00 -9.28 -2.99
C ASP A 103 -18.57 -9.84 -3.05
N LYS A 104 -17.66 -9.16 -3.77
CA LYS A 104 -16.27 -9.57 -3.95
C LYS A 104 -15.31 -8.56 -3.35
N ARG A 105 -14.07 -9.00 -3.20
CA ARG A 105 -12.95 -8.23 -2.65
C ARG A 105 -11.97 -7.96 -3.77
N THR A 106 -11.69 -6.69 -4.03
CA THR A 106 -10.82 -6.27 -5.13
C THR A 106 -9.56 -5.61 -4.59
N LEU A 107 -8.42 -6.22 -4.86
CA LEU A 107 -7.11 -5.67 -4.55
C LEU A 107 -6.57 -4.87 -5.73
N VAL A 108 -5.97 -3.71 -5.46
CA VAL A 108 -5.44 -2.82 -6.49
C VAL A 108 -3.98 -2.51 -6.24
N ASN A 109 -3.14 -2.72 -7.26
CA ASN A 109 -1.71 -2.39 -7.25
C ASN A 109 -0.98 -2.83 -5.96
N LEU A 110 -0.96 -4.17 -5.79
CA LEU A 110 -0.57 -4.99 -4.64
C LEU A 110 -1.14 -4.60 -3.27
N VAL A 111 -0.95 -3.37 -2.82
CA VAL A 111 -1.41 -2.88 -1.51
C VAL A 111 -1.67 -1.37 -1.52
N ASN A 112 -1.98 -0.77 -2.67
CA ASN A 112 -2.27 0.66 -2.79
C ASN A 112 -3.77 0.99 -2.86
N GLY A 113 -4.62 -0.04 -2.95
CA GLY A 113 -6.06 0.09 -2.84
C GLY A 113 -6.70 -1.26 -2.52
N PHE A 114 -7.78 -1.26 -1.75
CA PHE A 114 -8.50 -2.48 -1.40
C PHE A 114 -9.99 -2.16 -1.29
N VAL A 115 -10.74 -2.51 -2.34
CA VAL A 115 -12.17 -2.27 -2.44
C VAL A 115 -12.92 -3.48 -1.91
N VAL A 116 -13.63 -3.28 -0.80
CA VAL A 116 -14.28 -4.35 -0.06
C VAL A 116 -15.40 -3.80 0.81
N LYS A 117 -16.46 -4.60 0.99
CA LYS A 117 -17.53 -4.28 1.93
C LYS A 117 -16.98 -4.13 3.36
N ARG A 118 -17.37 -3.06 4.05
CA ARG A 118 -16.91 -2.72 5.41
C ARG A 118 -16.97 -3.91 6.36
N GLU A 119 -18.12 -4.59 6.41
CA GLU A 119 -18.41 -5.67 7.34
C GLU A 119 -17.44 -6.84 7.15
N THR A 120 -17.07 -7.16 5.91
CA THR A 120 -16.09 -8.20 5.59
C THR A 120 -14.74 -7.94 6.25
N ILE A 121 -14.28 -6.68 6.27
CA ILE A 121 -13.04 -6.32 6.98
C ILE A 121 -13.23 -6.44 8.50
N LEU A 122 -14.35 -5.95 9.03
CA LEU A 122 -14.61 -5.93 10.48
C LEU A 122 -14.75 -7.33 11.06
N GLU A 123 -15.48 -8.23 10.40
CA GLU A 123 -15.64 -9.64 10.77
C GLU A 123 -14.31 -10.39 10.82
N LYS A 124 -13.36 -9.99 9.98
CA LYS A 124 -11.99 -10.56 9.98
C LYS A 124 -11.08 -9.94 11.03
N GLY A 125 -11.55 -8.97 11.83
CA GLY A 125 -10.80 -8.33 12.91
C GLY A 125 -10.22 -6.95 12.58
N SER A 126 -10.70 -6.29 11.52
CA SER A 126 -10.30 -4.92 11.13
C SER A 126 -8.80 -4.75 10.88
N TRP A 127 -8.27 -3.52 10.87
CA TRP A 127 -6.85 -3.22 10.76
C TRP A 127 -6.09 -3.51 12.06
N ARG A 128 -4.89 -4.10 11.96
CA ARG A 128 -4.00 -4.30 13.11
C ARG A 128 -3.31 -3.00 13.53
N ASN A 129 -2.91 -2.94 14.80
CA ASN A 129 -2.12 -1.85 15.36
C ASN A 129 -0.65 -1.95 14.92
N LEU A 130 -0.39 -1.71 13.64
CA LEU A 130 0.91 -1.71 12.99
C LEU A 130 1.17 -0.35 12.36
N ASN A 131 2.41 0.15 12.41
CA ASN A 131 2.80 1.38 11.72
C ASN A 131 3.37 1.14 10.32
N ARG A 132 3.82 -0.10 10.03
CA ARG A 132 4.34 -0.55 8.74
C ARG A 132 3.84 -1.96 8.46
N ALA A 133 3.69 -2.29 7.17
CA ALA A 133 3.17 -3.57 6.68
C ALA A 133 1.73 -3.88 7.17
N GLU A 134 1.00 -2.85 7.59
CA GLU A 134 -0.41 -2.97 8.00
C GLU A 134 -1.33 -3.29 6.81
N ASP A 135 -0.92 -2.84 5.63
CA ASP A 135 -1.55 -3.05 4.33
C ASP A 135 -1.39 -4.50 3.83
N TRP A 136 -0.17 -5.04 3.87
CA TRP A 136 0.10 -6.45 3.58
C TRP A 136 -0.60 -7.39 4.55
N GLU A 137 -0.61 -7.05 5.85
CA GLU A 137 -1.28 -7.86 6.86
C GLU A 137 -2.79 -7.94 6.62
N ILE A 138 -3.45 -6.81 6.37
CA ILE A 138 -4.91 -6.82 6.21
C ILE A 138 -5.32 -7.53 4.91
N VAL A 139 -4.60 -7.29 3.80
CA VAL A 139 -4.91 -7.91 2.51
C VAL A 139 -4.71 -9.43 2.59
N SER A 140 -3.61 -9.89 3.19
CA SER A 140 -3.35 -11.32 3.34
C SER A 140 -4.32 -12.03 4.28
N ARG A 141 -4.81 -11.36 5.34
CA ARG A 141 -5.78 -11.94 6.28
C ARG A 141 -7.22 -11.94 5.74
N VAL A 142 -7.66 -10.83 5.15
CA VAL A 142 -9.03 -10.71 4.60
C VAL A 142 -9.15 -11.50 3.30
N GLY A 143 -8.06 -11.58 2.52
CA GLY A 143 -8.04 -12.15 1.20
C GLY A 143 -8.73 -11.28 0.15
N PHE A 144 -8.55 -11.63 -1.11
CA PHE A 144 -9.18 -10.95 -2.24
C PHE A 144 -9.61 -11.97 -3.30
N ASP A 145 -10.59 -11.59 -4.10
CA ASP A 145 -11.15 -12.40 -5.19
C ASP A 145 -10.59 -11.95 -6.54
N TYR A 146 -10.38 -10.64 -6.71
CA TYR A 146 -9.79 -10.05 -7.91
C TYR A 146 -8.59 -9.19 -7.59
N PHE A 147 -7.64 -9.17 -8.51
CA PHE A 147 -6.49 -8.29 -8.47
C PHE A 147 -6.41 -7.44 -9.74
N ILE A 148 -6.29 -6.11 -9.57
CA ILE A 148 -6.20 -5.16 -10.66
C ILE A 148 -4.81 -4.50 -10.65
N PRO A 149 -3.95 -4.74 -11.66
CA PRO A 149 -2.62 -4.15 -11.77
C PRO A 149 -2.67 -2.73 -12.35
N ALA A 150 -3.46 -1.84 -11.74
CA ALA A 150 -3.63 -0.46 -12.19
C ALA A 150 -2.96 0.54 -11.25
N LEU A 151 -2.12 1.39 -11.80
CA LEU A 151 -1.67 2.59 -11.10
C LEU A 151 -2.84 3.57 -10.96
N THR A 152 -3.28 3.77 -9.72
CA THR A 152 -4.43 4.63 -9.39
C THR A 152 -4.03 6.01 -8.91
N HIS A 153 -2.74 6.31 -8.78
CA HIS A 153 -2.28 7.53 -8.13
C HIS A 153 -0.92 8.02 -8.63
N ALA A 154 -0.59 9.26 -8.25
CA ALA A 154 0.70 9.90 -8.38
C ALA A 154 1.16 10.41 -7.00
N GLU A 155 2.44 10.27 -6.67
CA GLU A 155 3.02 10.79 -5.44
C GLU A 155 3.06 12.32 -5.50
N LEU A 156 2.54 12.99 -4.47
CA LEU A 156 2.59 14.45 -4.39
C LEU A 156 3.91 14.97 -3.80
N ARG A 157 4.69 14.11 -3.14
CA ARG A 157 5.96 14.49 -2.49
C ARG A 157 7.18 13.85 -3.14
N ASN A 158 8.25 14.62 -3.21
CA ASN A 158 9.55 14.19 -3.75
C ASN A 158 10.56 14.03 -2.61
N GLU A 159 10.43 12.97 -1.79
CA GLU A 159 11.31 12.80 -0.63
C GLU A 159 11.72 11.35 -0.43
N LEU A 160 13.02 11.07 -0.56
CA LEU A 160 13.60 9.74 -0.29
C LEU A 160 13.60 9.38 1.20
N ALA A 161 13.63 10.39 2.09
CA ALA A 161 13.75 10.20 3.54
C ALA A 161 12.46 10.51 4.30
N ARG A 162 11.29 10.02 3.81
CA ARG A 162 9.94 10.30 4.35
C ARG A 162 9.83 10.17 5.88
N GLU A 163 10.57 9.23 6.49
CA GLU A 163 10.50 8.99 7.95
C GLU A 163 11.13 10.10 8.81
N ARG A 164 12.07 10.89 8.28
CA ARG A 164 12.70 11.99 9.02
C ARG A 164 11.74 13.15 9.31
N ARG A 165 10.62 13.23 8.58
CA ARG A 165 9.53 14.19 8.85
C ARG A 165 8.86 13.90 10.18
N TYR A 166 8.69 12.63 10.51
CA TYR A 166 7.87 12.21 11.64
C TYR A 166 8.64 12.15 12.97
N ALA A 167 9.96 12.06 12.91
CA ALA A 167 10.80 12.02 14.11
C ALA A 167 12.22 12.48 13.81
N LYS A 168 12.84 13.15 14.79
CA LYS A 168 14.24 13.60 14.78
C LYS A 168 15.00 13.00 15.97
N GLY A 169 16.33 12.91 15.87
CA GLY A 169 17.21 12.44 16.95
C GLY A 169 16.88 11.01 17.41
N LEU A 170 16.88 10.77 18.73
CA LEU A 170 16.61 9.44 19.32
C LEU A 170 15.21 8.89 18.95
N LYS A 171 14.21 9.77 18.83
CA LYS A 171 12.84 9.37 18.43
C LYS A 171 12.82 8.76 17.03
N TYR A 172 13.71 9.19 16.13
CA TYR A 172 13.84 8.62 14.79
C TYR A 172 14.31 7.16 14.84
N TYR A 173 15.35 6.87 15.63
CA TYR A 173 15.87 5.50 15.78
C TYR A 173 14.87 4.57 16.45
N ALA A 174 14.19 5.04 17.50
CA ALA A 174 13.10 4.28 18.13
C ALA A 174 11.97 3.96 17.13
N ARG A 175 11.58 4.93 16.30
CA ARG A 175 10.58 4.73 15.23
C ARG A 175 11.06 3.73 14.18
N ARG A 176 12.33 3.81 13.75
CA ARG A 176 12.92 2.87 12.80
C ARG A 176 12.94 1.44 13.33
N PHE A 177 13.28 1.27 14.62
CA PHE A 177 13.25 -0.02 15.28
C PHE A 177 11.83 -0.57 15.37
N LYS A 178 10.86 0.24 15.81
CA LYS A 178 9.44 -0.13 15.82
C LYS A 178 8.95 -0.54 14.42
N ASN A 179 9.29 0.22 13.40
CA ASN A 179 8.95 -0.11 12.01
C ASN A 179 9.55 -1.46 11.58
N LYS A 180 10.77 -1.80 12.01
CA LYS A 180 11.37 -3.12 11.75
C LYS A 180 10.55 -4.23 12.41
N LEU A 181 10.17 -4.07 13.68
CA LEU A 181 9.31 -5.03 14.38
C LEU A 181 7.96 -5.17 13.67
N ASP A 182 7.32 -4.07 13.31
CA ASP A 182 6.03 -4.07 12.62
C ASP A 182 6.12 -4.72 11.23
N VAL A 183 7.22 -4.55 10.49
CA VAL A 183 7.46 -5.25 9.21
C VAL A 183 7.56 -6.76 9.43
N ILE A 184 8.34 -7.23 10.41
CA ILE A 184 8.46 -8.66 10.73
C ILE A 184 7.08 -9.24 11.06
N ARG A 185 6.32 -8.53 11.91
CA ARG A 185 4.99 -8.95 12.37
C ARG A 185 3.95 -8.93 11.25
N GLY A 186 3.89 -7.85 10.49
CA GLY A 186 2.87 -7.61 9.45
C GLY A 186 3.12 -8.39 8.16
N LEU A 187 4.38 -8.61 7.77
CA LEU A 187 4.71 -9.53 6.68
C LEU A 187 4.69 -10.99 7.12
N GLY A 188 4.59 -11.29 8.42
CA GLY A 188 4.49 -12.66 8.89
C GLY A 188 5.80 -13.45 8.76
N TYR A 189 6.95 -12.78 8.89
CA TYR A 189 8.27 -13.42 8.69
C TYR A 189 8.58 -14.46 9.76
N ASP A 190 9.02 -15.63 9.33
CA ASP A 190 9.69 -16.60 10.18
C ASP A 190 11.22 -16.40 10.16
N TRP A 191 11.96 -17.29 10.80
CA TRP A 191 13.42 -17.22 10.82
C TRP A 191 14.06 -17.40 9.44
N SER A 192 13.47 -18.24 8.58
CA SER A 192 13.97 -18.45 7.22
C SER A 192 13.79 -17.18 6.37
N ASP A 193 12.63 -16.53 6.49
CA ASP A 193 12.36 -15.23 5.85
C ASP A 193 13.37 -14.17 6.31
N MET A 194 13.68 -14.14 7.61
CA MET A 194 14.71 -13.23 8.14
C MET A 194 16.08 -13.45 7.49
N ASN A 195 16.46 -14.70 7.23
CA ASN A 195 17.73 -15.01 6.57
C ASN A 195 17.74 -14.63 5.09
N ILE A 196 16.60 -14.76 4.40
CA ILE A 196 16.44 -14.36 3.00
C ILE A 196 16.54 -12.84 2.87
N VAL A 197 15.68 -12.11 3.59
CA VAL A 197 15.53 -10.65 3.49
C VAL A 197 16.77 -9.91 3.96
N TYR A 198 17.44 -10.43 5.00
CA TYR A 198 18.65 -9.83 5.54
C TYR A 198 19.93 -10.55 5.11
N SER A 199 19.88 -11.39 4.07
CA SER A 199 21.01 -12.19 3.56
C SER A 199 22.27 -11.35 3.29
N LYS A 200 22.11 -10.18 2.67
CA LYS A 200 23.21 -9.25 2.30
C LYS A 200 23.78 -8.45 3.48
N HIS A 201 23.22 -8.55 4.68
CA HIS A 201 23.74 -7.84 5.85
C HIS A 201 24.90 -8.60 6.51
N SER A 202 25.78 -7.88 7.20
CA SER A 202 26.90 -8.47 7.94
C SER A 202 26.42 -9.45 9.02
N THR A 203 27.29 -10.41 9.37
CA THR A 203 27.03 -11.37 10.46
C THR A 203 26.74 -10.65 11.78
N SER A 204 27.47 -9.57 12.09
CA SER A 204 27.22 -8.74 13.28
C SER A 204 25.83 -8.11 13.26
N TYR A 205 25.38 -7.58 12.13
CA TYR A 205 24.03 -7.03 12.01
C TYR A 205 22.95 -8.10 12.22
N LYS A 206 23.17 -9.30 11.67
CA LYS A 206 22.23 -10.43 11.84
C LYS A 206 22.11 -10.82 13.31
N ILE A 207 23.23 -10.94 14.01
CA ILE A 207 23.29 -11.33 15.43
C ILE A 207 22.73 -10.24 16.34
N PHE A 208 23.19 -9.00 16.20
CA PHE A 208 22.88 -7.96 17.19
C PHE A 208 21.60 -7.17 16.88
N ILE A 209 21.14 -7.18 15.62
CA ILE A 209 19.94 -6.42 15.23
C ILE A 209 18.82 -7.36 14.78
N SER A 210 19.05 -8.23 13.80
CA SER A 210 17.95 -9.07 13.26
C SER A 210 17.45 -10.12 14.24
N ALA A 211 18.33 -10.84 14.94
CA ALA A 211 17.93 -11.87 15.89
C ALA A 211 17.09 -11.31 17.06
N PRO A 212 17.52 -10.24 17.77
CA PRO A 212 16.72 -9.66 18.84
C PRO A 212 15.41 -9.07 18.32
N SER A 213 15.43 -8.45 17.13
CA SER A 213 14.20 -7.93 16.51
C SER A 213 13.18 -9.04 16.25
N TYR A 214 13.63 -10.20 15.75
CA TYR A 214 12.76 -11.35 15.51
C TYR A 214 12.20 -11.93 16.81
N ILE A 215 13.05 -12.11 17.83
CA ILE A 215 12.61 -12.61 19.15
C ILE A 215 11.54 -11.68 19.74
N LEU A 216 11.79 -10.37 19.73
CA LEU A 216 10.82 -9.39 20.23
C LEU A 216 9.53 -9.39 19.41
N ALA A 217 9.62 -9.44 18.07
CA ALA A 217 8.46 -9.54 17.20
C ALA A 217 7.64 -10.82 17.48
N LYS A 218 8.30 -11.95 17.73
CA LYS A 218 7.66 -13.22 18.09
C LYS A 218 6.92 -13.12 19.42
N LEU A 219 7.53 -12.50 20.43
CA LEU A 219 6.87 -12.23 21.73
C LEU A 219 5.66 -11.29 21.59
N MET A 220 5.72 -10.33 20.67
CA MET A 220 4.61 -9.41 20.35
C MET A 220 3.52 -10.05 19.46
N GLY A 221 3.72 -11.28 19.00
CA GLY A 221 2.87 -11.96 18.02
C GLY A 221 3.18 -11.53 16.58
N ILE A 222 3.39 -12.53 15.72
CA ILE A 222 3.62 -12.39 14.28
C ILE A 222 2.34 -12.79 13.54
N TYR A 223 1.88 -11.94 12.62
CA TYR A 223 0.64 -12.13 11.87
C TYR A 223 0.93 -12.86 10.56
N ARG A 224 1.23 -14.15 10.60
CA ARG A 224 1.44 -14.95 9.39
C ARG A 224 0.11 -15.56 8.93
N ASN A 225 -0.35 -15.18 7.74
CA ASN A 225 -1.65 -15.60 7.21
C ASN A 225 -1.54 -16.69 6.13
N TYR A 226 -0.38 -16.82 5.48
CA TYR A 226 -0.08 -17.93 4.59
C TYR A 226 0.79 -18.97 5.29
N ARG A 227 0.49 -20.26 5.12
CA ARG A 227 1.24 -21.34 5.76
C ARG A 227 2.65 -21.46 5.18
N GLU A 228 2.74 -21.50 3.86
CA GLU A 228 3.98 -21.79 3.13
C GLU A 228 4.84 -20.54 2.87
N TYR A 229 4.21 -19.37 2.83
CA TYR A 229 4.84 -18.12 2.44
C TYR A 229 4.65 -17.04 3.51
N ASN A 230 5.54 -16.05 3.52
CA ASN A 230 5.22 -14.80 4.20
C ASN A 230 4.07 -14.06 3.46
N ASN A 231 3.45 -13.10 4.14
CA ASN A 231 2.29 -12.39 3.63
C ASN A 231 2.57 -11.63 2.33
N GLY A 232 3.78 -11.13 2.13
CA GLY A 232 4.17 -10.44 0.90
C GLY A 232 4.20 -11.41 -0.29
N VAL A 233 4.96 -12.50 -0.15
CA VAL A 233 5.09 -13.54 -1.18
C VAL A 233 3.73 -14.17 -1.51
N GLY A 234 2.98 -14.62 -0.50
CA GLY A 234 1.68 -15.26 -0.71
C GLY A 234 0.66 -14.35 -1.38
N THR A 235 0.67 -13.05 -1.04
CA THR A 235 -0.20 -12.05 -1.68
C THR A 235 0.19 -11.82 -3.14
N ILE A 236 1.48 -11.72 -3.46
CA ILE A 236 1.95 -11.53 -4.85
C ILE A 236 1.59 -12.74 -5.72
N LEU A 237 1.80 -13.96 -5.22
CA LEU A 237 1.42 -15.18 -5.94
C LEU A 237 -0.10 -15.25 -6.16
N SER A 238 -0.88 -14.95 -5.13
CA SER A 238 -2.34 -14.86 -5.26
C SER A 238 -2.79 -13.76 -6.23
N ALA A 239 -2.04 -12.65 -6.30
CA ALA A 239 -2.34 -11.52 -7.17
C ALA A 239 -2.11 -11.89 -8.64
N LEU A 240 -1.05 -12.65 -8.94
CA LEU A 240 -0.85 -13.23 -10.27
C LEU A 240 -2.01 -14.13 -10.64
N ASP A 241 -2.39 -15.07 -9.77
CA ASP A 241 -3.43 -16.05 -10.09
C ASP A 241 -4.81 -15.41 -10.31
N LYS A 242 -5.15 -14.36 -9.53
CA LYS A 242 -6.45 -13.66 -9.54
C LYS A 242 -6.48 -12.36 -10.34
N MET A 243 -5.47 -12.14 -11.17
CA MET A 243 -5.33 -10.93 -11.98
C MET A 243 -6.46 -10.80 -13.01
N ILE A 244 -6.97 -9.58 -13.17
CA ILE A 244 -7.89 -9.17 -14.23
C ILE A 244 -7.17 -8.17 -15.14
N ASP A 245 -7.31 -8.32 -16.46
CA ASP A 245 -6.76 -7.36 -17.41
C ASP A 245 -7.54 -6.03 -17.34
N LEU A 246 -6.84 -4.90 -17.44
CA LEU A 246 -7.45 -3.57 -17.37
C LEU A 246 -8.50 -3.34 -18.46
N LYS A 247 -8.35 -3.98 -19.63
CA LYS A 247 -9.31 -3.90 -20.73
C LYS A 247 -10.68 -4.45 -20.35
N GLU A 248 -10.74 -5.50 -19.52
CA GLU A 248 -11.99 -6.13 -19.08
C GLU A 248 -12.85 -5.18 -18.23
N ILE A 249 -12.23 -4.15 -17.66
CA ILE A 249 -12.86 -3.22 -16.70
C ILE A 249 -12.90 -1.78 -17.22
N GLY A 250 -12.55 -1.56 -18.51
CA GLY A 250 -12.58 -0.23 -19.13
C GLY A 250 -11.52 0.75 -18.62
N VAL A 251 -10.45 0.25 -17.99
CA VAL A 251 -9.28 1.03 -17.59
C VAL A 251 -8.24 0.99 -18.72
N ASN A 252 -7.66 2.14 -19.04
CA ASN A 252 -6.68 2.24 -20.12
C ASN A 252 -5.38 1.53 -19.71
N ASP A 253 -4.80 0.73 -20.61
CA ASP A 253 -3.54 0.03 -20.43
C ASP A 253 -2.38 0.98 -20.06
N LYS A 254 -2.48 2.29 -20.35
CA LYS A 254 -1.52 3.31 -19.90
C LYS A 254 -1.31 3.36 -18.38
N TYR A 255 -2.24 2.77 -17.61
CA TYR A 255 -2.15 2.65 -16.16
C TYR A 255 -1.70 1.27 -15.69
N PHE A 256 -1.38 0.35 -16.60
CA PHE A 256 -0.90 -0.98 -16.24
C PHE A 256 0.44 -0.88 -15.51
N LEU A 257 0.45 -1.41 -14.29
CA LEU A 257 1.66 -1.52 -13.50
C LEU A 257 1.55 -2.74 -12.59
N PHE A 258 2.45 -3.69 -12.81
CA PHE A 258 2.71 -4.76 -11.85
C PHE A 258 4.15 -4.66 -11.37
N GLY A 259 4.40 -4.74 -10.07
CA GLY A 259 5.77 -4.59 -9.58
C GLY A 259 5.86 -4.26 -8.10
N GLY A 260 7.08 -4.05 -7.65
CA GLY A 260 7.38 -3.77 -6.26
C GLY A 260 8.87 -3.59 -6.00
N TYR A 261 9.30 -3.79 -4.77
CA TYR A 261 10.69 -3.62 -4.39
C TYR A 261 11.57 -4.76 -4.96
N TRP A 262 12.50 -4.43 -5.85
CA TRP A 262 13.38 -5.38 -6.54
C TRP A 262 14.10 -6.33 -5.57
N GLY A 263 14.65 -5.79 -4.48
CA GLY A 263 15.38 -6.59 -3.50
C GLY A 263 14.52 -7.67 -2.83
N PHE A 264 13.22 -7.42 -2.66
CA PHE A 264 12.28 -8.42 -2.15
C PHE A 264 11.95 -9.44 -3.23
N PHE A 265 11.63 -8.99 -4.44
CA PHE A 265 11.25 -9.88 -5.54
C PHE A 265 12.37 -10.85 -5.89
N SER A 266 13.59 -10.33 -6.07
CA SER A 266 14.78 -11.12 -6.37
C SER A 266 15.13 -12.09 -5.23
N ALA A 267 15.01 -11.69 -3.96
CA ALA A 267 15.35 -12.55 -2.82
C ALA A 267 14.45 -13.79 -2.71
N TYR A 268 13.20 -13.70 -3.21
CA TYR A 268 12.24 -14.79 -3.23
C TYR A 268 12.06 -15.41 -4.62
N ASN A 269 12.90 -15.07 -5.61
CA ASN A 269 12.77 -15.47 -7.02
C ASN A 269 11.39 -15.16 -7.63
N LEU A 270 10.68 -14.16 -7.10
CA LEU A 270 9.35 -13.79 -7.59
C LEU A 270 9.42 -13.23 -9.00
N ASP A 271 10.48 -12.51 -9.34
CA ASP A 271 10.67 -11.94 -10.67
C ASP A 271 10.65 -13.02 -11.76
N LYS A 272 11.28 -14.19 -11.53
CA LYS A 272 11.22 -15.32 -12.46
C LYS A 272 9.81 -15.89 -12.62
N ILE A 273 9.10 -16.05 -11.51
CA ILE A 273 7.71 -16.55 -11.51
C ILE A 273 6.80 -15.58 -12.27
N ILE A 274 7.02 -14.28 -12.09
CA ILE A 274 6.26 -13.22 -12.78
C ILE A 274 6.60 -13.22 -14.27
N ASP A 275 7.87 -13.33 -14.64
CA ASP A 275 8.32 -13.37 -16.04
C ASP A 275 7.64 -14.52 -16.81
N GLU A 276 7.44 -15.67 -16.14
CA GLU A 276 6.74 -16.84 -16.71
C GLU A 276 5.22 -16.64 -16.79
N LYS A 277 4.58 -16.22 -15.69
CA LYS A 277 3.12 -16.21 -15.58
C LYS A 277 2.48 -14.96 -16.19
N LEU A 278 3.07 -13.79 -16.02
CA LEU A 278 2.43 -12.51 -16.35
C LEU A 278 2.08 -12.39 -17.84
N PRO A 279 2.95 -12.76 -18.80
CA PRO A 279 2.63 -12.62 -20.22
C PRO A 279 1.41 -13.42 -20.68
N SER A 280 1.17 -14.59 -20.06
CA SER A 280 0.01 -15.43 -20.36
C SER A 280 -1.32 -14.82 -19.93
N LYS A 281 -1.29 -13.84 -19.00
CA LYS A 281 -2.48 -13.23 -18.42
C LYS A 281 -2.86 -11.91 -19.06
N VAL A 282 -1.86 -11.10 -19.42
CA VAL A 282 -2.08 -9.71 -19.86
C VAL A 282 -1.40 -9.39 -21.20
N GLY A 283 -0.87 -10.41 -21.88
CA GLY A 283 -0.11 -10.27 -23.11
C GLY A 283 1.30 -9.74 -22.88
N ARG A 284 1.90 -9.16 -23.91
CA ARG A 284 3.29 -8.72 -23.87
C ARG A 284 3.51 -7.64 -22.80
N VAL A 285 4.51 -7.87 -21.95
CA VAL A 285 4.99 -6.91 -20.94
C VAL A 285 6.49 -6.67 -21.09
N ARG A 286 6.95 -5.53 -20.59
CA ARG A 286 8.33 -5.08 -20.53
C ARG A 286 8.74 -4.92 -19.08
N LYS A 287 9.95 -5.38 -18.75
CA LYS A 287 10.49 -5.41 -17.38
C LYS A 287 11.50 -4.29 -17.20
N PHE A 288 11.35 -3.51 -16.14
CA PHE A 288 12.22 -2.38 -15.82
C PHE A 288 12.73 -2.47 -14.39
N ILE A 289 14.02 -2.18 -14.20
CA ILE A 289 14.63 -1.98 -12.89
C ILE A 289 15.08 -0.53 -12.78
N CYS A 290 14.65 0.13 -11.72
CA CYS A 290 14.85 1.57 -11.56
C CYS A 290 15.81 1.91 -10.42
N ASN A 291 16.36 3.12 -10.46
CA ASN A 291 17.26 3.66 -9.44
C ASN A 291 16.61 3.88 -8.05
N ASP A 292 15.28 3.78 -7.94
CA ASP A 292 14.56 3.68 -6.66
C ASP A 292 14.46 2.24 -6.11
N ASN A 293 15.18 1.28 -6.71
CA ASN A 293 15.09 -0.16 -6.45
C ASN A 293 13.70 -0.76 -6.73
N GLY A 294 12.88 -0.11 -7.56
CA GLY A 294 11.62 -0.68 -8.02
C GLY A 294 11.81 -1.58 -9.24
N LEU A 295 11.22 -2.78 -9.18
CA LEU A 295 10.96 -3.65 -10.33
C LEU A 295 9.56 -3.35 -10.86
N ARG A 296 9.43 -3.11 -12.16
CA ARG A 296 8.18 -2.70 -12.79
C ARG A 296 7.95 -3.44 -14.09
N TYR A 297 6.73 -3.94 -14.26
CA TYR A 297 6.21 -4.54 -15.48
C TYR A 297 5.15 -3.63 -16.06
N VAL A 298 5.32 -3.31 -17.35
CA VAL A 298 4.50 -2.37 -18.12
C VAL A 298 4.17 -2.98 -19.47
N LYS A 299 3.05 -2.65 -20.10
CA LYS A 299 2.69 -3.07 -21.47
C LYS A 299 3.32 -2.16 -22.53
N THR A 300 3.49 -0.87 -22.28
CA THR A 300 4.00 0.12 -23.27
C THR A 300 5.01 1.10 -22.67
N LEU A 301 5.70 1.89 -23.51
CA LEU A 301 6.59 2.97 -23.04
C LEU A 301 5.83 4.24 -22.66
N GLU A 302 4.64 4.46 -23.23
CA GLU A 302 3.79 5.61 -22.88
C GLU A 302 3.38 5.54 -21.40
N GLU A 303 3.24 4.33 -20.85
CA GLU A 303 3.03 4.06 -19.43
C GLU A 303 4.18 4.55 -18.54
N PHE A 304 5.38 4.68 -19.09
CA PHE A 304 6.56 4.97 -18.31
C PHE A 304 6.58 6.40 -17.74
N ASP A 305 6.02 7.36 -18.48
CA ASP A 305 5.85 8.72 -17.96
C ASP A 305 4.82 8.76 -16.82
N ILE A 306 3.80 7.90 -16.89
CA ILE A 306 2.82 7.72 -15.83
C ILE A 306 3.46 7.09 -14.58
N ILE A 307 4.42 6.19 -14.75
CA ILE A 307 5.18 5.58 -13.66
C ILE A 307 6.07 6.56 -12.92
N LYS A 308 6.68 7.52 -13.63
CA LYS A 308 7.46 8.60 -12.99
C LYS A 308 6.61 9.34 -11.97
N LEU A 309 5.33 9.58 -12.28
CA LEU A 309 4.40 10.24 -11.36
C LEU A 309 4.15 9.43 -10.08
N ALA A 310 4.29 8.11 -10.13
CA ALA A 310 4.12 7.21 -8.98
C ALA A 310 5.39 6.99 -8.15
N SER A 311 6.54 7.53 -8.58
CA SER A 311 7.79 7.42 -7.84
C SER A 311 8.07 8.71 -7.05
N SER A 312 8.62 8.55 -5.85
CA SER A 312 9.12 9.69 -5.07
C SER A 312 10.33 10.39 -5.71
N LEU A 313 10.97 9.76 -6.71
CA LEU A 313 12.03 10.37 -7.50
C LEU A 313 11.50 11.26 -8.64
N LYS A 314 10.26 11.06 -9.09
CA LYS A 314 9.64 11.75 -10.23
C LYS A 314 10.58 11.86 -11.43
N ASP A 315 11.00 13.07 -11.78
CA ASP A 315 11.84 13.36 -12.95
C ASP A 315 13.26 12.80 -12.83
N LYS A 316 13.67 12.41 -11.62
CA LYS A 316 14.96 11.74 -11.35
C LYS A 316 14.86 10.22 -11.42
N LEU A 317 13.67 9.67 -11.74
CA LEU A 317 13.50 8.24 -11.90
C LEU A 317 14.17 7.82 -13.21
N GLU A 318 15.19 6.99 -13.08
CA GLU A 318 15.87 6.35 -14.20
C GLU A 318 15.60 4.85 -14.10
N CYS A 319 15.19 4.25 -15.21
CA CYS A 319 15.02 2.81 -15.27
C CYS A 319 15.72 2.24 -16.50
N ASN A 320 16.33 1.09 -16.27
CA ASN A 320 16.91 0.29 -17.32
C ASN A 320 15.92 -0.83 -17.65
N GLU A 321 15.60 -0.98 -18.93
CA GLU A 321 14.89 -2.16 -19.38
C GLU A 321 15.78 -3.38 -19.15
N PHE A 322 15.21 -4.36 -18.46
CA PHE A 322 15.88 -5.62 -18.22
C PHE A 322 15.49 -6.57 -19.34
N ASN A 323 16.36 -6.66 -20.35
CA ASN A 323 16.28 -7.74 -21.32
C ASN A 323 17.00 -8.96 -20.71
N PRO A 324 16.28 -10.06 -20.42
CA PRO A 324 16.86 -11.26 -19.83
C PRO A 324 17.91 -11.92 -20.73
#